data_AF-A0A0F7GFH7-F1
#
_entry.id   AF-A0A0F7GFH7-F1
#
_cell.length_a   1.000
_cell.length_b   1.000
_cell.length_c   1.000
_cell.angle_alpha   90.00
_cell.angle_beta   90.00
_cell.angle_gamma   90.00
#
_symmetry.space_group_name_H-M   'P 1'
#
loop_
_entity.id
_entity.type
_entity.pdbx_description
1 polymer ?
#
loop_
_entity_poly.entity_id
_entity_poly.type
_entity_poly.pdbx_seq_one_letter_code
_entity_poly.pdbx_strand_id
1 'polypeptide(L)'
;MNLLRNRQFWLVVGLGLFFGLVVYADLLRGESPVGNELQLMLFALQQVVFLSVVALATWRFSFRVGFLFWVALGLVTIPYAAIFLTDNWQPHLLLEMLIIGFIGMAEVVLINAYEQGRERLMENQRLLEDRVKVRTMDLTKANLALEKDIVERRQVESELRDALNQVKTLTGLLPICANCKKIRDDKGYWSSVEKYISTHSEAEFTHGICPDCLEKLYPSYYGPGKKRISGKLPLAGDKETGSV
;
A
#
# COMPACT_ATOMS: atom_id res chain seq x y z
N MET A 1 25.75 24.90 7.96
CA MET A 1 25.94 26.35 8.22
C MET A 1 27.35 26.57 8.75
N ASN A 2 28.14 27.47 8.16
CA ASN A 2 29.54 27.68 8.56
C ASN A 2 29.63 28.35 9.95
N LEU A 3 30.20 27.63 10.92
CA LEU A 3 30.51 28.09 12.29
C LEU A 3 31.19 29.46 12.30
N LEU A 4 32.22 29.61 11.46
CA LEU A 4 33.08 30.80 11.37
C LEU A 4 32.36 32.06 10.86
N ARG A 5 31.16 31.93 10.27
CA ARG A 5 30.40 33.07 9.72
C ARG A 5 29.36 33.61 10.70
N ASN A 6 29.12 32.94 11.83
CA ASN A 6 28.13 33.38 12.79
C ASN A 6 28.71 34.49 13.70
N ARG A 7 28.19 35.72 13.56
CA ARG A 7 28.61 36.88 14.35
C ARG A 7 28.40 36.69 15.86
N GLN A 8 27.40 35.90 16.26
CA GLN A 8 27.12 35.60 17.67
C GLN A 8 28.17 34.69 18.29
N PHE A 9 28.70 33.73 17.52
CA PHE A 9 29.79 32.84 17.97
C PHE A 9 31.03 33.65 18.36
N TRP A 10 31.44 34.60 17.51
CA TRP A 10 32.59 35.46 17.77
C TRP A 10 32.39 36.42 18.94
N LEU A 11 31.16 36.90 19.19
CA LEU A 11 30.86 37.73 20.37
C LEU A 11 31.07 36.94 21.68
N VAL A 12 30.60 35.70 21.72
CA VAL A 12 30.74 34.82 22.90
C VAL A 12 32.20 34.44 23.14
N VAL A 13 32.91 34.05 22.08
CA VAL A 13 34.36 33.76 22.15
C VAL A 13 35.14 35.00 22.59
N GLY A 14 34.80 36.18 22.07
CA GLY A 14 35.43 37.45 22.42
C GLY A 14 35.22 37.84 23.89
N LEU A 15 33.99 37.71 24.41
CA LEU A 15 33.69 37.94 25.84
C LEU A 15 34.46 36.97 26.74
N GLY A 16 34.59 35.71 26.33
CA GLY A 16 35.34 34.71 27.07
C GLY A 16 36.85 34.99 27.14
N LEU A 17 37.45 35.37 26.01
CA LEU A 17 38.87 35.77 25.95
C LEU A 17 39.13 37.04 26.77
N PHE A 18 38.22 38.01 26.73
CA PHE A 18 38.32 39.23 27.53
C PHE A 18 38.30 38.93 29.03
N PHE A 19 37.36 38.09 29.49
CA PHE A 19 37.30 37.68 30.89
C PHE A 19 38.56 36.94 31.35
N GLY A 20 39.05 36.00 30.54
CA GLY A 20 40.31 35.29 30.83
C GLY A 20 41.51 36.23 30.93
N LEU A 21 41.60 37.24 30.07
CA LEU A 21 42.63 38.28 30.11
C LEU A 21 42.55 39.14 31.37
N VAL A 22 41.35 39.51 31.82
CA VAL A 22 41.16 40.28 33.07
C VAL A 22 41.66 39.48 34.27
N VAL A 23 41.24 38.22 34.39
CA VAL A 23 41.68 37.33 35.48
C VAL A 23 43.20 37.13 35.46
N TYR A 24 43.79 36.95 34.27
CA TYR A 24 45.24 36.81 34.12
C TYR A 24 46.00 38.11 34.44
N ALA A 25 45.45 39.26 34.09
CA ALA A 25 46.04 40.55 34.42
C ALA A 25 46.02 40.82 35.94
N ASP A 26 44.96 40.41 36.63
CA ASP A 26 44.87 40.53 38.09
C ASP A 26 45.84 39.57 38.80
N LEU A 27 46.07 38.36 38.25
CA LEU A 27 47.13 37.45 38.69
C LEU A 27 48.52 38.10 38.59
N LEU A 28 48.83 38.76 37.47
CA LEU A 28 50.12 39.43 37.26
C LEU A 28 50.32 40.65 38.16
N ARG A 29 49.24 41.28 38.62
CA ARG A 29 49.30 42.42 39.56
C ARG A 29 49.56 41.99 41.01
N GLY A 30 49.51 40.69 41.31
CA GLY A 30 49.65 40.20 42.68
C GLY A 30 48.49 40.58 43.60
N GLU A 31 47.42 41.17 43.05
CA GLU A 31 46.16 41.47 43.72
C GLU A 31 45.24 40.26 43.62
N SER A 32 45.65 39.12 44.20
CA SER A 32 44.79 37.93 44.24
C SER A 32 43.85 38.03 45.45
N PRO A 33 42.52 38.14 45.27
CA PRO A 33 41.59 38.16 46.39
C PRO A 33 41.42 36.79 47.09
N VAL A 34 41.99 35.69 46.55
CA VAL A 34 41.77 34.34 47.08
C VAL A 34 42.88 33.34 46.70
N GLY A 35 43.31 32.51 47.66
CA GLY A 35 43.91 31.17 47.46
C GLY A 35 45.28 31.07 46.77
N ASN A 36 45.92 29.90 46.88
CA ASN A 36 47.21 29.57 46.25
C ASN A 36 47.16 29.68 44.70
N GLU A 37 48.27 29.98 44.03
CA GLU A 37 48.35 30.17 42.55
C GLU A 37 47.71 29.04 41.71
N LEU A 38 47.79 27.80 42.19
CA LEU A 38 47.20 26.62 41.55
C LEU A 38 45.66 26.70 41.44
N GLN A 39 45.00 27.28 42.45
CA GLN A 39 43.55 27.43 42.52
C GLN A 39 43.06 28.43 41.46
N LEU A 40 43.80 29.52 41.26
CA LEU A 40 43.48 30.51 40.24
C LEU A 40 43.66 29.96 38.82
N MET A 41 44.70 29.17 38.59
CA MET A 41 44.91 28.48 37.31
C MET A 41 43.78 27.49 36.98
N LEU A 42 43.36 26.68 37.97
CA LEU A 42 42.24 25.75 37.81
C LEU A 42 40.91 26.48 37.53
N PHE A 43 40.67 27.61 38.20
CA PHE A 43 39.51 28.46 37.93
C PHE A 43 39.51 29.00 36.49
N ALA A 44 40.64 29.57 36.05
CA ALA A 44 40.77 30.12 34.70
C ALA A 44 40.54 29.05 33.63
N LEU A 45 41.11 27.84 33.82
CA LEU A 45 40.93 26.72 32.91
C LEU A 45 39.46 26.25 32.88
N GLN A 46 38.80 26.18 34.04
CA GLN A 46 37.38 25.86 34.15
C GLN A 46 36.51 26.89 33.41
N GLN A 47 36.84 28.19 33.50
CA GLN A 47 36.11 29.25 32.80
C GLN A 47 36.29 29.16 31.27
N VAL A 48 37.49 28.85 30.78
CA VAL A 48 37.74 28.66 29.34
C VAL A 48 36.95 27.47 28.80
N VAL A 49 36.96 26.34 29.50
CA VAL A 49 36.17 25.15 29.12
C VAL A 49 34.69 25.49 29.12
N PHE A 50 34.21 26.15 30.16
CA PHE A 50 32.82 26.61 30.26
C PHE A 50 32.44 27.47 29.04
N LEU A 51 33.20 28.53 28.76
CA LEU A 51 32.97 29.45 27.65
C LEU A 51 33.08 28.79 26.27
N SER A 52 33.81 27.70 26.12
CA SER A 52 33.85 26.94 24.86
C SER A 52 32.57 26.13 24.60
N VAL A 53 32.04 25.45 25.63
CA VAL A 53 30.77 24.68 25.57
C VAL A 53 29.59 25.61 25.25
N VAL A 54 29.63 26.76 25.89
CA VAL A 54 28.77 27.94 25.74
C VAL A 54 28.70 28.48 24.30
N ALA A 55 29.85 28.67 23.66
CA ALA A 55 29.91 29.15 22.28
C ALA A 55 29.33 28.11 21.31
N LEU A 56 29.55 26.82 21.58
CA LEU A 56 29.00 25.73 20.79
C LEU A 56 27.48 25.58 20.96
N ALA A 57 26.97 25.73 22.19
CA ALA A 57 25.53 25.66 22.48
C ALA A 57 24.75 26.83 21.83
N THR A 58 25.27 28.06 21.95
CA THR A 58 24.67 29.25 21.30
C THR A 58 24.71 29.21 19.78
N TRP A 59 25.72 28.54 19.20
CA TRP A 59 25.78 28.33 17.77
C TRP A 59 24.71 27.33 17.28
N ARG A 60 24.41 26.31 18.09
CA ARG A 60 23.54 25.19 17.70
C ARG A 60 22.05 25.40 18.01
N PHE A 61 21.73 26.12 19.08
CA PHE A 61 20.34 26.40 19.47
C PHE A 61 19.94 27.83 19.12
N SER A 62 18.67 28.01 18.70
CA SER A 62 18.11 29.33 18.46
C SER A 62 18.24 30.22 19.70
N PHE A 63 18.45 31.53 19.50
CA PHE A 63 18.77 32.49 20.57
C PHE A 63 17.83 32.41 21.78
N ARG A 64 16.54 32.13 21.55
CA ARG A 64 15.53 32.00 22.62
C ARG A 64 15.75 30.79 23.52
N VAL A 65 16.11 29.63 22.95
CA VAL A 65 16.34 28.39 23.69
C VAL A 65 17.72 28.44 24.37
N GLY A 66 18.71 28.98 23.66
CA GLY A 66 20.02 29.26 24.24
C GLY A 66 19.90 30.14 25.49
N PHE A 67 19.24 31.29 25.40
CA PHE A 67 19.13 32.24 26.52
C PHE A 67 18.54 31.61 27.79
N LEU A 68 17.50 30.79 27.68
CA LEU A 68 16.90 30.12 28.84
C LEU A 68 17.83 29.10 29.48
N PHE A 69 18.51 28.30 28.65
CA PHE A 69 19.55 27.38 29.11
C PHE A 69 20.66 28.12 29.87
N TRP A 70 21.02 29.31 29.40
CA TRP A 70 22.05 30.15 29.99
C TRP A 70 21.69 30.82 31.30
N VAL A 71 20.44 31.28 31.44
CA VAL A 71 19.94 31.79 32.71
C VAL A 71 19.98 30.67 33.75
N ALA A 72 19.59 29.45 33.38
CA ALA A 72 19.65 28.29 34.27
C ALA A 72 21.08 27.88 34.63
N LEU A 73 21.99 27.81 33.65
CA LEU A 73 23.40 27.47 33.86
C LEU A 73 24.13 28.53 34.70
N GLY A 74 23.85 29.82 34.45
CA GLY A 74 24.38 30.94 35.22
C GLY A 74 23.93 30.93 36.68
N LEU A 75 22.65 30.64 36.94
CA LEU A 75 22.11 30.51 38.30
C LEU A 75 22.80 29.41 39.13
N VAL A 76 23.29 28.36 38.48
CA VAL A 76 24.00 27.25 39.14
C VAL A 76 25.50 27.54 39.28
N THR A 77 26.11 28.16 38.27
CA THR A 77 27.57 28.37 38.23
C THR A 77 28.04 29.60 38.99
N ILE A 78 27.23 30.64 39.13
CA ILE A 78 27.57 31.86 39.88
C ILE A 78 27.75 31.57 41.39
N PRO A 79 26.83 30.89 42.09
CA PRO A 79 27.02 30.52 43.50
C PRO A 79 28.22 29.59 43.69
N TYR A 80 28.44 28.68 42.73
CA TYR A 80 29.56 27.75 42.76
C TYR A 80 30.91 28.49 42.62
N ALA A 81 31.02 29.44 41.69
CA ALA A 81 32.21 30.26 41.53
C ALA A 81 32.51 31.08 42.79
N ALA A 82 31.49 31.56 43.49
CA ALA A 82 31.65 32.23 44.78
C ALA A 82 32.21 31.29 45.86
N ILE A 83 31.79 30.02 45.91
CA ILE A 83 32.32 29.01 46.85
C ILE A 83 33.74 28.60 46.48
N PHE A 84 34.05 28.47 45.19
CA PHE A 84 35.40 28.18 44.68
C PHE A 84 36.42 29.23 45.13
N LEU A 85 35.97 30.47 45.31
CA LEU A 85 36.73 31.62 45.77
C LEU A 85 36.76 31.75 47.31
N THR A 86 36.52 30.66 48.06
CA THR A 86 36.68 30.62 49.52
C THR A 86 37.62 29.50 49.95
N ASP A 87 38.18 29.57 51.17
CA ASP A 87 39.08 28.55 51.73
C ASP A 87 38.39 27.19 51.97
N ASN A 88 37.07 27.10 51.85
CA ASN A 88 36.28 25.88 52.04
C ASN A 88 36.25 24.98 50.77
N TRP A 89 37.34 25.04 50.01
CA TRP A 89 37.69 24.32 48.78
C TRP A 89 37.40 22.82 48.78
N GLN A 90 36.27 22.32 48.29
CA GLN A 90 36.05 20.87 48.14
C GLN A 90 36.33 20.38 46.69
N PRO A 91 37.27 19.43 46.48
CA PRO A 91 37.72 19.04 45.13
C PRO A 91 36.68 18.25 44.30
N HIS A 92 35.67 17.64 44.93
CA HIS A 92 34.64 16.87 44.22
C HIS A 92 33.73 17.75 43.34
N LEU A 93 33.60 19.03 43.68
CA LEU A 93 32.80 20.01 42.95
C LEU A 93 33.33 20.20 41.50
N LEU A 94 34.65 20.09 41.27
CA LEU A 94 35.25 20.21 39.93
C LEU A 94 34.93 18.99 39.04
N LEU A 95 34.83 17.80 39.65
CA LEU A 95 34.42 16.58 38.95
C LEU A 95 32.96 16.67 38.47
N GLU A 96 32.06 17.23 39.29
CA GLU A 96 30.65 17.43 38.89
C GLU A 96 30.52 18.34 37.67
N MET A 97 31.34 19.39 37.58
CA MET A 97 31.36 20.31 36.44
C MET A 97 31.84 19.65 35.15
N LEU A 98 32.86 18.78 35.24
CA LEU A 98 33.31 17.99 34.09
C LEU A 98 32.21 17.03 33.63
N ILE A 99 31.53 16.34 34.57
CA ILE A 99 30.42 15.43 34.26
C ILE A 99 29.28 16.17 33.55
N ILE A 100 28.84 17.31 34.07
CA ILE A 100 27.78 18.13 33.45
C ILE A 100 28.20 18.59 32.04
N GLY A 101 29.46 18.99 31.85
CA GLY A 101 30.01 19.34 30.54
C GLY A 101 29.99 18.19 29.54
N PHE A 102 30.37 16.98 29.96
CA PHE A 102 30.33 15.78 29.12
C PHE A 102 28.89 15.37 28.78
N ILE A 103 27.97 15.41 29.75
CA ILE A 103 26.55 15.13 29.53
C ILE A 103 25.98 16.14 28.52
N GLY A 104 26.25 17.43 28.69
CA GLY A 104 25.81 18.47 27.76
C GLY A 104 26.35 18.28 26.35
N MET A 105 27.63 17.90 26.19
CA MET A 105 28.17 17.55 24.86
C MET A 105 27.50 16.33 24.25
N ALA A 106 27.25 15.27 25.03
CA ALA A 106 26.58 14.07 24.56
C ALA A 106 25.15 14.38 24.08
N GLU A 107 24.40 15.18 24.85
CA GLU A 107 23.06 15.63 24.48
C GLU A 107 23.05 16.42 23.16
N VAL A 108 24.00 17.34 22.97
CA VAL A 108 24.12 18.10 21.71
C VAL A 108 24.39 17.18 20.52
N VAL A 109 25.27 16.18 20.67
CA VAL A 109 25.57 15.21 19.61
C VAL A 109 24.34 14.37 19.28
N LEU A 110 23.60 13.91 20.29
CA LEU A 110 22.37 13.12 20.10
C LEU A 110 21.27 13.94 19.43
N ILE A 111 21.05 15.17 19.87
CA ILE A 111 20.08 16.09 19.24
C ILE A 111 20.47 16.34 17.78
N ASN A 112 21.76 16.51 17.49
CA ASN A 112 22.23 16.73 16.13
C ASN A 112 22.05 15.50 15.23
N ALA A 113 22.39 14.31 15.73
CA ALA A 113 22.16 13.06 15.03
C ALA A 113 20.65 12.82 14.78
N TYR A 114 19.81 13.15 15.77
CA TYR A 114 18.37 13.03 15.66
C TYR A 114 17.77 13.97 14.61
N GLU A 115 18.16 15.25 14.62
CA GLU A 115 17.68 16.22 13.62
C GLU A 115 18.11 15.82 12.20
N GLN A 116 19.35 15.37 12.01
CA GLN A 116 19.81 14.88 10.71
C GLN A 116 19.03 13.63 10.26
N GLY A 117 18.73 12.72 11.20
CA GLY A 117 17.87 11.56 10.93
C GLY A 117 16.46 11.96 10.51
N ARG A 118 15.87 12.95 11.20
CA ARG A 118 14.52 13.46 10.92
C ARG A 118 14.41 14.10 9.54
N GLU A 119 15.41 14.88 9.12
CA GLU A 119 15.42 15.49 7.78
C GLU A 119 15.47 14.42 6.67
N ARG A 120 16.31 13.40 6.83
CA ARG A 120 16.40 12.28 5.87
C ARG A 120 15.07 11.52 5.78
N LEU A 121 14.39 11.29 6.91
CA LEU A 121 13.09 10.63 6.91
C LEU A 121 12.03 11.45 6.18
N MET A 122 11.99 12.76 6.41
CA MET A 122 11.07 13.66 5.71
C MET A 122 11.33 13.72 4.20
N GLU A 123 12.60 13.72 3.79
CA GLU A 123 12.98 13.68 2.37
C GLU A 123 12.55 12.37 1.70
N ASN A 124 12.84 11.22 2.33
CA ASN A 124 12.42 9.91 1.84
C ASN A 124 10.90 9.80 1.74
N GLN A 125 10.17 10.31 2.74
CA GLN A 125 8.71 10.29 2.71
C GLN A 125 8.16 11.10 1.54
N ARG A 126 8.69 12.30 1.28
CA ARG A 126 8.29 13.12 0.11
C ARG A 126 8.55 12.40 -1.21
N LEU A 127 9.73 11.81 -1.38
CA LEU A 127 10.09 11.06 -2.58
C LEU A 127 9.15 9.86 -2.81
N LEU A 128 8.76 9.17 -1.73
CA LEU A 128 7.81 8.07 -1.79
C LEU A 128 6.41 8.55 -2.16
N GLU A 129 5.92 9.63 -1.56
CA GLU A 129 4.63 10.24 -1.88
C GLU A 129 4.55 10.66 -3.35
N ASP A 130 5.60 11.31 -3.86
CA ASP A 130 5.68 11.69 -5.28
C ASP A 130 5.67 10.47 -6.21
N ARG A 131 6.46 9.43 -5.88
CA ARG A 131 6.49 8.19 -6.67
C ARG A 131 5.13 7.48 -6.67
N VAL A 132 4.47 7.41 -5.52
CA VAL A 132 3.13 6.80 -5.40
C VAL A 132 2.15 7.60 -6.25
N LYS A 133 2.16 8.93 -6.18
CA LYS A 133 1.27 9.80 -6.96
C LYS A 133 1.44 9.60 -8.47
N VAL A 134 2.67 9.48 -8.95
CA VAL A 134 2.93 9.20 -10.37
C VAL A 134 2.37 7.84 -10.78
N ARG A 135 2.66 6.79 -9.99
CA ARG A 135 2.18 5.43 -10.29
C ARG A 135 0.67 5.29 -10.22
N THR A 136 0.00 5.96 -9.29
CA THR A 136 -1.46 5.95 -9.19
C THR A 136 -2.09 6.68 -10.37
N MET A 137 -1.50 7.78 -10.85
CA MET A 137 -1.96 8.43 -12.08
C MET A 137 -1.83 7.53 -13.31
N ASP A 138 -0.72 6.82 -13.47
CA ASP A 138 -0.52 5.88 -14.57
C ASP A 138 -1.50 4.70 -14.49
N LEU A 139 -1.70 4.13 -13.30
CA LEU A 139 -2.64 3.04 -13.07
C LEU A 139 -4.08 3.47 -13.36
N THR A 140 -4.45 4.69 -12.97
CA THR A 140 -5.79 5.25 -13.25
C THR A 140 -6.02 5.41 -14.75
N LYS A 141 -5.01 5.89 -15.49
CA LYS A 141 -5.08 5.96 -16.96
C LYS A 141 -5.22 4.58 -17.60
N ALA A 142 -4.45 3.59 -17.13
CA ALA A 142 -4.52 2.22 -17.63
C ALA A 142 -5.89 1.59 -17.34
N ASN A 143 -6.43 1.78 -16.13
CA ASN A 143 -7.77 1.30 -15.78
C ASN A 143 -8.86 1.90 -16.65
N LEU A 144 -8.80 3.22 -16.91
CA LEU A 144 -9.77 3.88 -17.78
C LEU A 144 -9.68 3.38 -19.24
N ALA A 145 -8.47 3.10 -19.74
CA ALA A 145 -8.28 2.50 -21.04
C ALA A 145 -8.83 1.06 -21.10
N LEU A 146 -8.61 0.26 -20.05
CA LEU A 146 -9.13 -1.10 -19.94
C LEU A 146 -10.67 -1.11 -19.85
N GLU A 147 -11.27 -0.22 -19.08
CA GLU A 147 -12.73 -0.09 -19.00
C GLU A 147 -13.34 0.18 -20.37
N LYS A 148 -12.70 1.06 -21.16
CA LYS A 148 -13.13 1.34 -22.53
C LYS A 148 -13.03 0.10 -23.43
N ASP A 149 -11.90 -0.61 -23.40
CA ASP A 149 -11.71 -1.86 -24.19
C ASP A 149 -12.73 -2.95 -23.80
N ILE A 150 -13.05 -3.07 -22.50
CA ILE A 150 -14.07 -4.02 -22.02
C ILE A 150 -15.44 -3.67 -22.59
N VAL A 151 -15.82 -2.39 -22.61
CA VAL A 151 -17.11 -1.95 -23.17
C VAL A 151 -17.17 -2.24 -24.67
N GLU A 152 -16.12 -1.92 -25.42
CA GLU A 152 -16.03 -2.19 -26.86
C GLU A 152 -16.12 -3.69 -27.16
N ARG A 153 -15.36 -4.53 -26.44
CA ARG A 153 -15.43 -5.99 -26.58
C ARG A 153 -16.82 -6.53 -26.28
N ARG A 154 -17.47 -6.05 -25.22
CA ARG A 154 -18.84 -6.48 -24.86
C ARG A 154 -19.86 -6.11 -25.93
N GLN A 155 -19.72 -4.94 -26.56
CA GLN A 155 -20.59 -4.54 -27.67
C GLN A 155 -20.43 -5.50 -28.85
N VAL A 156 -19.19 -5.75 -29.27
CA VAL A 156 -18.89 -6.68 -30.37
C VAL A 156 -19.36 -8.10 -30.05
N GLU A 157 -19.17 -8.57 -28.81
CA GLU A 157 -19.68 -9.87 -28.37
C GLU A 157 -21.22 -9.94 -28.42
N SER A 158 -21.91 -8.86 -28.04
CA SER A 158 -23.37 -8.79 -28.13
C SER A 158 -23.84 -8.84 -29.58
N GLU A 159 -23.25 -8.03 -30.46
CA GLU A 159 -23.56 -8.01 -31.89
C GLU A 159 -23.32 -9.38 -32.54
N LEU A 160 -22.21 -10.04 -32.19
CA LEU A 160 -21.91 -11.39 -32.66
C LEU A 160 -22.95 -12.40 -32.18
N ARG A 161 -23.38 -12.33 -30.91
CA ARG A 161 -24.43 -13.20 -30.37
C ARG A 161 -25.76 -12.98 -31.06
N ASP A 162 -26.14 -11.73 -31.32
CA ASP A 162 -27.38 -11.39 -32.00
C ASP A 162 -27.38 -11.88 -33.46
N ALA A 163 -26.27 -11.67 -34.18
CA ALA A 163 -26.08 -12.21 -35.52
C ALA A 163 -26.16 -13.74 -35.55
N LEU A 164 -25.51 -14.42 -34.60
CA LEU A 164 -25.59 -15.88 -34.47
C LEU A 164 -27.03 -16.37 -34.17
N ASN A 165 -27.77 -15.66 -33.32
CA ASN A 165 -29.17 -15.98 -33.04
C ASN A 165 -30.06 -15.77 -34.27
N GLN A 166 -29.82 -14.72 -35.05
CA GLN A 166 -30.53 -14.46 -36.29
C GLN A 166 -30.27 -15.57 -37.33
N VAL A 167 -29.02 -15.98 -37.49
CA VAL A 167 -28.66 -17.12 -38.36
C VAL A 167 -29.35 -18.40 -37.88
N LYS A 168 -29.28 -18.72 -36.58
CA LYS A 168 -29.96 -19.91 -36.01
C LYS A 168 -31.47 -19.92 -36.29
N THR A 169 -32.12 -18.77 -36.16
CA THR A 169 -33.56 -18.62 -36.43
C THR A 169 -33.87 -18.82 -37.90
N LEU A 170 -33.04 -18.27 -38.80
CA LEU A 170 -33.20 -18.42 -40.25
C LEU A 170 -32.93 -19.86 -40.72
N THR A 171 -31.95 -20.55 -40.12
CA THR A 171 -31.67 -21.97 -40.41
C THR A 171 -32.71 -22.93 -39.83
N GLY A 172 -33.55 -22.47 -38.89
CA GLY A 172 -34.60 -23.29 -38.27
C GLY A 172 -35.90 -23.39 -39.08
N LEU A 173 -36.07 -22.57 -40.12
CA LEU A 173 -37.26 -22.57 -40.96
C LEU A 173 -37.13 -23.62 -42.06
N LEU A 174 -37.62 -24.83 -41.79
CA LEU A 174 -37.63 -25.92 -42.76
C LEU A 174 -38.86 -25.83 -43.67
N PRO A 175 -38.70 -25.63 -45.00
CA PRO A 175 -39.82 -25.60 -45.92
C PRO A 175 -40.47 -27.00 -46.01
N ILE A 176 -41.71 -27.10 -45.51
CA ILE A 176 -42.50 -28.34 -45.54
C ILE A 176 -43.57 -28.27 -46.64
N CYS A 177 -43.74 -29.36 -47.39
CA CYS A 177 -44.79 -29.43 -48.40
C CYS A 177 -46.17 -29.43 -47.72
N ALA A 178 -47.04 -28.50 -48.11
CA ALA A 178 -48.38 -28.38 -47.53
C ALA A 178 -49.22 -29.66 -47.69
N ASN A 179 -49.04 -30.39 -48.81
CA ASN A 179 -49.79 -31.61 -49.15
C ASN A 179 -49.19 -32.88 -48.51
N CYS A 180 -47.93 -33.19 -48.80
CA CYS A 180 -47.34 -34.49 -48.41
C CYS A 180 -46.41 -34.44 -47.18
N LYS A 181 -46.26 -33.27 -46.55
CA LYS A 181 -45.45 -33.03 -45.33
C LYS A 181 -43.96 -33.38 -45.43
N LYS A 182 -43.42 -33.63 -46.62
CA LYS A 182 -41.97 -33.77 -46.84
C LYS A 182 -41.25 -32.45 -46.58
N ILE A 183 -40.01 -32.51 -46.10
CA ILE A 183 -39.13 -31.37 -45.89
C ILE A 183 -38.21 -31.24 -47.11
N ARG A 184 -37.98 -30.00 -47.57
CA ARG A 184 -37.02 -29.70 -48.64
C ARG A 184 -35.67 -29.33 -48.04
N ASP A 185 -34.61 -29.94 -48.54
CA ASP A 185 -33.22 -29.65 -48.16
C ASP A 185 -32.62 -28.46 -48.93
N ASP A 186 -31.42 -28.03 -48.53
CA ASP A 186 -30.68 -26.92 -49.16
C ASP A 186 -30.28 -27.20 -50.62
N LYS A 187 -30.28 -28.48 -51.04
CA LYS A 187 -30.00 -28.91 -52.41
C LYS A 187 -31.25 -29.01 -53.27
N GLY A 188 -32.43 -28.82 -52.67
CA GLY A 188 -33.73 -28.83 -53.33
C GLY A 188 -34.44 -30.18 -53.37
N TYR A 189 -33.93 -31.22 -52.73
CA TYR A 189 -34.56 -32.54 -52.67
C TYR A 189 -35.59 -32.61 -51.53
N TRP A 190 -36.62 -33.44 -51.74
CA TRP A 190 -37.69 -33.65 -50.76
C TRP A 190 -37.51 -35.00 -50.05
N SER A 191 -37.38 -34.96 -48.72
CA SER A 191 -37.29 -36.14 -47.86
C SER A 191 -38.44 -36.19 -46.85
N SER A 192 -38.74 -37.38 -46.31
CA SER A 192 -39.68 -37.47 -45.19
C SER A 192 -39.11 -36.78 -43.94
N VAL A 193 -39.99 -36.36 -43.04
CA VAL A 193 -39.62 -35.60 -41.83
C VAL A 193 -38.66 -36.40 -40.96
N GLU A 194 -38.94 -37.69 -40.77
CA GLU A 194 -38.18 -38.60 -39.93
C GLU A 194 -36.75 -38.73 -40.45
N LYS A 195 -36.61 -38.97 -41.77
CA LYS A 195 -35.30 -39.09 -42.43
C LYS A 195 -34.53 -37.77 -42.36
N TYR A 196 -35.20 -36.64 -42.53
CA TYR A 196 -34.56 -35.34 -42.48
C TYR A 196 -34.02 -35.06 -41.07
N ILE A 197 -34.84 -35.23 -40.03
CA ILE A 197 -34.47 -34.94 -38.64
C ILE A 197 -33.40 -35.93 -38.15
N SER A 198 -33.51 -37.22 -38.47
CA SER A 198 -32.49 -38.20 -38.06
C SER A 198 -31.12 -37.98 -38.72
N THR A 199 -31.10 -37.37 -39.91
CA THR A 199 -29.84 -37.04 -40.61
C THR A 199 -29.21 -35.74 -40.10
N HIS A 200 -30.02 -34.80 -39.59
CA HIS A 200 -29.58 -33.45 -39.20
C HIS A 200 -29.64 -33.20 -37.68
N SER A 201 -29.91 -34.22 -36.87
CA SER A 201 -29.93 -34.13 -35.41
C SER A 201 -29.60 -35.49 -34.77
N GLU A 202 -29.33 -35.50 -33.47
CA GLU A 202 -29.09 -36.72 -32.69
C GLU A 202 -30.40 -37.42 -32.26
N ALA A 203 -31.54 -37.09 -32.89
CA ALA A 203 -32.83 -37.66 -32.52
C ALA A 203 -33.05 -39.06 -33.09
N GLU A 204 -33.37 -40.02 -32.22
CA GLU A 204 -33.81 -41.37 -32.59
C GLU A 204 -35.34 -41.47 -32.57
N PHE A 205 -35.93 -41.99 -33.65
CA PHE A 205 -37.39 -42.17 -33.76
C PHE A 205 -37.78 -43.60 -33.41
N THR A 206 -38.76 -43.74 -32.52
CA THR A 206 -39.48 -45.00 -32.30
C THR A 206 -40.86 -44.93 -32.93
N HIS A 207 -41.37 -46.07 -33.39
CA HIS A 207 -42.68 -46.14 -34.03
C HIS A 207 -43.74 -46.47 -32.98
N GLY A 208 -44.71 -45.58 -32.82
CA GLY A 208 -45.89 -45.78 -31.97
C GLY A 208 -47.15 -45.28 -32.67
N ILE A 209 -48.31 -45.78 -32.26
CA ILE A 209 -49.62 -45.34 -32.77
C ILE A 209 -50.35 -44.56 -31.67
N CYS A 210 -50.77 -43.32 -31.95
CA CYS A 210 -51.51 -42.54 -30.96
C CYS A 210 -52.92 -43.11 -30.75
N PRO A 211 -53.56 -42.86 -29.59
CA PRO A 211 -54.91 -43.35 -29.31
C PRO A 211 -55.94 -43.00 -30.39
N ASP A 212 -55.89 -41.79 -30.93
CA ASP A 212 -56.81 -41.32 -31.97
C ASP A 212 -56.66 -42.12 -33.28
N CYS A 213 -55.42 -42.41 -33.68
CA CYS A 213 -55.14 -43.22 -34.85
C CYS A 213 -55.51 -44.69 -34.62
N LEU A 214 -55.29 -45.19 -33.40
CA LEU A 214 -55.66 -46.55 -33.03
C LEU A 214 -57.17 -46.74 -33.07
N GLU A 215 -57.96 -45.79 -32.58
CA GLU A 215 -59.43 -45.83 -32.67
C GLU A 215 -59.93 -45.78 -34.12
N LYS A 216 -59.32 -44.96 -34.98
CA LYS A 216 -59.69 -44.84 -36.39
C LYS A 216 -59.31 -46.06 -37.22
N LEU A 217 -58.10 -46.59 -37.03
CA LEU A 217 -57.56 -47.69 -37.83
C LEU A 217 -57.98 -49.07 -37.29
N TYR A 218 -58.22 -49.17 -35.98
CA TYR A 218 -58.59 -50.42 -35.29
C TYR A 218 -59.81 -50.23 -34.36
N PRO A 219 -60.96 -49.75 -34.89
CA PRO A 219 -62.15 -49.47 -34.08
C PRO A 219 -62.71 -50.71 -33.38
N SER A 220 -62.46 -51.91 -33.93
CA SER A 220 -62.88 -53.19 -33.35
C SER A 220 -62.19 -53.55 -32.03
N TYR A 221 -61.01 -52.97 -31.77
CA TYR A 221 -60.19 -53.20 -30.57
C TYR A 221 -60.29 -52.06 -29.54
N TYR A 222 -60.70 -50.86 -29.94
CA TYR A 222 -60.68 -49.65 -29.09
C TYR A 222 -61.98 -48.81 -29.08
N GLY A 223 -63.10 -49.32 -29.62
CA GLY A 223 -64.38 -48.62 -29.60
C GLY A 223 -65.08 -48.56 -28.22
N PRO A 224 -66.01 -47.60 -28.02
CA PRO A 224 -66.70 -47.40 -26.75
C PRO A 224 -67.57 -48.61 -26.40
N GLY A 225 -67.15 -49.38 -25.38
CA GLY A 225 -67.89 -50.55 -24.88
C GLY A 225 -67.07 -51.83 -24.70
N LYS A 226 -65.78 -51.86 -25.08
CA LYS A 226 -64.91 -53.02 -24.82
C LYS A 226 -63.91 -52.75 -23.70
N LYS A 227 -63.87 -53.66 -22.71
CA LYS A 227 -62.98 -53.59 -21.53
C LYS A 227 -61.52 -53.46 -21.96
N ARG A 228 -60.78 -52.52 -21.35
CA ARG A 228 -59.32 -52.40 -21.50
C ARG A 228 -58.69 -53.76 -21.19
N ILE A 229 -58.05 -54.39 -22.17
CA ILE A 229 -57.32 -55.63 -21.95
C ILE A 229 -56.04 -55.24 -21.20
N SER A 230 -56.05 -55.36 -19.87
CA SER A 230 -54.91 -55.07 -19.00
C SER A 230 -53.91 -56.23 -18.96
N GLY A 231 -53.57 -56.77 -20.13
CA GLY A 231 -52.67 -57.93 -20.27
C GLY A 231 -51.88 -57.84 -21.57
N LYS A 232 -50.58 -58.17 -21.50
CA LYS A 232 -49.64 -58.20 -22.63
C LYS A 232 -50.32 -58.71 -23.91
N LEU A 233 -50.21 -57.92 -24.98
CA LEU A 233 -50.58 -58.36 -26.33
C LEU A 233 -49.71 -59.58 -26.69
N PRO A 234 -50.27 -60.71 -27.12
CA PRO A 234 -49.46 -61.83 -27.57
C PRO A 234 -48.73 -61.40 -28.85
N LEU A 235 -47.41 -61.27 -28.75
CA LEU A 235 -46.54 -61.06 -29.91
C LEU A 235 -46.58 -62.36 -30.71
N ALA A 236 -47.07 -62.31 -31.95
CA ALA A 236 -46.98 -63.43 -32.86
C ALA A 236 -45.51 -63.61 -33.26
N GLY A 237 -44.76 -64.46 -32.55
CA GLY A 237 -43.35 -64.64 -32.88
C GLY A 237 -42.49 -65.51 -31.96
N ASP A 238 -43.04 -66.33 -31.07
CA ASP A 238 -42.23 -67.23 -30.24
C ASP A 238 -41.93 -68.52 -31.01
N LYS A 239 -41.04 -68.44 -32.01
CA LYS A 239 -40.36 -69.62 -32.53
C LYS A 239 -39.00 -69.71 -31.88
N GLU A 240 -38.94 -70.44 -30.76
CA GLU A 240 -37.71 -71.10 -30.34
C GLU A 240 -37.29 -72.06 -31.47
N THR A 241 -36.41 -71.57 -32.34
CA THR A 241 -35.63 -72.42 -33.23
C THR A 241 -34.36 -72.75 -32.48
N GLY A 242 -34.38 -73.90 -31.81
CA GLY A 242 -33.16 -74.57 -31.39
C GLY A 242 -32.37 -74.97 -32.62
N SER A 243 -31.18 -74.40 -32.75
CA SER A 243 -30.08 -74.93 -33.55
C SER A 243 -29.66 -76.30 -33.00
N VAL A 244 -29.96 -77.34 -33.78
CA VAL A 244 -28.94 -78.18 -34.45
C VAL A 244 -29.13 -77.97 -35.94
#